data_AF-A0A165IBC1-F1
#
_entry.id   AF-A0A165IBC1-F1
#
_cell.length_a   1.000
_cell.length_b   1.000
_cell.length_c   1.000
_cell.angle_alpha   90.00
_cell.angle_beta   90.00
_cell.angle_gamma   90.00
#
_symmetry.space_group_name_H-M   'P 1'
#
loop_
_entity.id
_entity.type
_entity.pdbx_description
1 polymer ?
#
loop_
_entity_poly.entity_id
_entity_poly.type
_entity_poly.pdbx_seq_one_letter_code
_entity_poly.pdbx_strand_id
1 'polypeptide(L)'
;MHHGGFYAEDTCLKNHSIAAGETARNSPSPLPKCVNGDKAITNDLSELSEEKDSLSLDPTADIAASPPLGPQQSTHETGNHSDDNNEDDDADYEFPEGGFQAWLVVFGSFCAMFMVFGVVNSTAALQDYFSNHQLRGYSPGSIGWIFSLNLFLVFFCGLYIGGIFDVHGPRLLVAFGSLALVLSMMLLGFCTEYWQFMLDYAVLGGIGGALLNTPAYASIGHFFQRRRGLATGVACTSGSIGGIVIPVMLQGLIPKIGFAWSTRVIGFLFLLLAVPANLFIVKRLPPSKKASGSLLPDLTAFKDPSFALCSAGMFLMEWGLFVPLTYISSYCTTHGQDPSFGFTAVALLNSGSFFGRWLPGLLADKLGRFNVIIVTILLCAITVLAIWLPAADSRAVIIVFAISFGFASGSNLGLIPVCLSQLCRAEDYGRYFATSYFFASFG
;
A
#
# COMPACT_ATOMS: atom_id res chain seq x y z
N MET A 1 -38.82 -61.05 -0.43
CA MET A 1 -37.96 -61.86 -1.32
C MET A 1 -36.51 -61.55 -0.97
N HIS A 2 -35.77 -62.60 -0.57
CA HIS A 2 -34.30 -62.84 -0.41
C HIS A 2 -33.30 -61.69 -0.54
N HIS A 3 -32.14 -61.61 0.12
CA HIS A 3 -31.34 -62.31 1.17
C HIS A 3 -30.14 -61.35 1.39
N GLY A 4 -29.33 -61.28 2.45
CA GLY A 4 -29.05 -62.05 3.66
C GLY A 4 -27.82 -61.40 4.31
N GLY A 5 -27.71 -61.43 5.64
CA GLY A 5 -26.61 -60.82 6.40
C GLY A 5 -25.48 -61.79 6.75
N PHE A 6 -24.48 -61.30 7.47
CA PHE A 6 -23.61 -62.08 8.37
C PHE A 6 -23.07 -61.21 9.52
N TYR A 7 -23.15 -61.77 10.73
CA TYR A 7 -22.53 -61.34 11.99
C TYR A 7 -21.22 -62.11 12.22
N ALA A 8 -20.31 -61.55 13.04
CA ALA A 8 -19.45 -62.21 14.04
C ALA A 8 -18.58 -61.12 14.70
N GLU A 9 -18.83 -60.68 15.93
CA GLU A 9 -18.46 -61.27 17.25
C GLU A 9 -17.13 -60.75 17.83
N ASP A 10 -17.27 -60.08 19.01
CA ASP A 10 -16.45 -60.05 20.24
C ASP A 10 -14.94 -60.36 20.18
N THR A 11 -14.04 -59.68 20.93
CA THR A 11 -13.94 -59.82 22.39
C THR A 11 -13.02 -58.78 23.06
N CYS A 12 -13.31 -58.52 24.36
CA CYS A 12 -12.41 -58.20 25.49
C CYS A 12 -12.05 -56.75 25.91
N LEU A 13 -13.01 -56.15 26.62
CA LEU A 13 -12.99 -55.51 27.95
C LEU A 13 -11.68 -55.42 28.80
N LYS A 14 -11.55 -54.24 29.46
CA LYS A 14 -11.23 -53.96 30.90
C LYS A 14 -9.82 -54.32 31.42
N ASN A 15 -9.15 -53.61 32.34
CA ASN A 15 -9.51 -52.60 33.35
C ASN A 15 -8.23 -52.14 34.10
N HIS A 16 -8.39 -51.12 34.97
CA HIS A 16 -7.59 -50.78 36.18
C HIS A 16 -6.25 -50.04 36.00
N SER A 17 -5.74 -49.20 36.91
CA SER A 17 -6.25 -48.19 37.87
C SER A 17 -5.03 -47.77 38.73
N ILE A 18 -4.88 -46.48 39.03
CA ILE A 18 -4.39 -45.92 40.32
C ILE A 18 -2.90 -46.10 40.74
N ALA A 19 -2.27 -44.92 40.95
CA ALA A 19 -1.32 -44.48 42.00
C ALA A 19 0.13 -45.01 42.14
N ALA A 20 1.01 -44.01 42.28
CA ALA A 20 2.07 -43.81 43.31
C ALA A 20 3.33 -44.70 43.38
N GLY A 21 4.47 -44.03 43.65
CA GLY A 21 5.73 -44.59 44.18
C GLY A 21 6.89 -44.59 43.17
N GLU A 22 7.77 -43.58 43.18
CA GLU A 22 9.12 -43.64 43.78
C GLU A 22 10.04 -44.72 43.15
N THR A 23 11.12 -44.39 42.43
CA THR A 23 12.41 -43.96 43.01
C THR A 23 13.46 -43.69 41.91
N ALA A 24 14.33 -42.69 42.16
CA ALA A 24 15.79 -42.60 41.85
C ALA A 24 16.27 -42.81 40.40
N ARG A 25 17.18 -42.06 39.76
CA ARG A 25 18.31 -41.13 40.05
C ARG A 25 18.76 -40.67 38.63
N ASN A 26 19.26 -39.49 38.26
CA ASN A 26 20.14 -38.52 38.89
C ASN A 26 19.90 -37.12 38.26
N SER A 27 19.87 -36.11 39.13
CA SER A 27 19.94 -34.67 38.92
C SER A 27 21.39 -34.21 38.55
N PRO A 28 21.74 -32.90 38.44
CA PRO A 28 20.90 -31.70 38.57
C PRO A 28 21.16 -30.56 37.53
N SER A 29 20.17 -29.68 37.42
CA SER A 29 20.24 -28.27 37.00
C SER A 29 20.75 -27.40 38.20
N PRO A 30 20.63 -26.04 38.31
CA PRO A 30 20.05 -25.02 37.44
C PRO A 30 20.79 -23.64 37.40
N LEU A 31 20.19 -22.70 36.69
CA LEU A 31 20.35 -21.22 36.64
C LEU A 31 20.75 -20.51 37.95
N PRO A 32 21.14 -19.21 37.86
CA PRO A 32 20.51 -18.22 38.73
C PRO A 32 20.07 -16.90 38.07
N LYS A 33 19.10 -16.27 38.75
CA LYS A 33 18.53 -14.92 38.55
C LYS A 33 19.28 -13.85 39.38
N CYS A 34 18.99 -12.59 39.05
CA CYS A 34 19.39 -11.29 39.62
C CYS A 34 19.49 -11.16 41.16
N VAL A 35 20.40 -10.28 41.63
CA VAL A 35 20.27 -9.45 42.86
C VAL A 35 20.99 -8.10 42.68
N ASN A 36 20.39 -7.04 43.26
CA ASN A 36 20.79 -5.63 43.38
C ASN A 36 22.08 -5.34 44.18
N GLY A 37 22.66 -4.14 44.01
CA GLY A 37 23.51 -3.51 45.05
C GLY A 37 24.28 -2.27 44.59
N ASP A 38 23.89 -1.09 45.10
CA ASP A 38 24.53 0.23 44.93
C ASP A 38 25.96 0.33 45.50
N LYS A 39 26.84 1.11 44.83
CA LYS A 39 27.59 2.28 45.34
C LYS A 39 28.94 2.54 44.62
N ALA A 40 29.03 3.76 44.06
CA ALA A 40 30.12 4.74 44.10
C ALA A 40 31.52 4.47 43.48
N ILE A 41 32.13 5.60 43.07
CA ILE A 41 33.53 5.93 42.67
C ILE A 41 33.61 6.29 41.17
N THR A 42 33.36 7.55 40.76
CA THR A 42 34.26 8.72 40.65
C THR A 42 35.51 8.53 39.77
N ASN A 43 35.64 9.46 38.82
CA ASN A 43 36.83 9.92 38.09
C ASN A 43 37.41 8.99 37.01
N ASP A 44 37.30 9.42 35.75
CA ASP A 44 38.49 9.96 35.06
C ASP A 44 38.10 10.75 33.80
N LEU A 45 38.31 12.06 33.88
CA LEU A 45 38.45 13.03 32.81
C LEU A 45 39.73 13.78 33.15
N SER A 46 40.87 13.46 32.54
CA SER A 46 42.02 14.36 32.36
C SER A 46 43.21 13.62 31.78
N GLU A 47 43.49 13.83 30.49
CA GLU A 47 44.80 13.73 29.82
C GLU A 47 44.49 13.90 28.31
N LEU A 48 44.97 14.87 27.54
CA LEU A 48 45.99 15.90 27.71
C LEU A 48 45.59 17.11 26.86
N SER A 49 45.72 18.29 27.46
CA SER A 49 45.85 19.57 26.76
C SER A 49 47.33 19.89 26.56
N GLU A 50 47.60 20.65 25.49
CA GLU A 50 48.73 21.57 25.32
C GLU A 50 50.15 20.99 25.13
N GLU A 51 50.70 21.19 23.94
CA GLU A 51 51.91 22.04 23.81
C GLU A 51 51.97 22.70 22.43
N LYS A 52 52.30 23.99 22.45
CA LYS A 52 52.43 24.93 21.34
C LYS A 52 53.88 25.43 21.34
N ASP A 53 54.40 25.74 20.16
CA ASP A 53 55.40 26.78 19.81
C ASP A 53 56.41 26.21 18.79
N SER A 54 57.01 26.92 17.83
CA SER A 54 56.87 28.21 17.12
C SER A 54 58.22 28.35 16.35
N LEU A 55 58.23 28.83 15.08
CA LEU A 55 59.28 29.67 14.42
C LEU A 55 59.08 29.66 12.87
N SER A 56 58.57 30.74 12.26
CA SER A 56 59.25 31.82 11.47
C SER A 56 59.72 31.41 10.05
N LEU A 57 59.04 31.82 8.95
CA LEU A 57 59.15 33.08 8.14
C LEU A 57 60.09 32.98 6.88
N ASP A 58 59.47 32.83 5.68
CA ASP A 58 59.63 33.49 4.33
C ASP A 58 61.01 33.96 3.75
N PRO A 59 61.15 34.38 2.45
CA PRO A 59 60.68 33.86 1.14
C PRO A 59 61.69 34.04 -0.06
N THR A 60 61.25 33.74 -1.30
CA THR A 60 61.64 34.27 -2.67
C THR A 60 62.86 33.79 -3.51
N ALA A 61 62.57 33.69 -4.84
CA ALA A 61 63.40 33.93 -6.05
C ALA A 61 64.39 32.84 -6.56
N ASP A 62 64.67 32.59 -7.85
CA ASP A 62 64.08 32.83 -9.18
C ASP A 62 65.06 32.20 -10.24
N ILE A 63 64.59 31.92 -11.48
CA ILE A 63 65.35 31.84 -12.78
C ILE A 63 66.06 30.52 -13.24
N ALA A 64 65.61 30.04 -14.42
CA ALA A 64 66.36 29.61 -15.65
C ALA A 64 65.79 28.31 -16.29
N ALA A 65 64.95 28.39 -17.34
CA ALA A 65 65.28 28.47 -18.79
C ALA A 65 65.49 27.11 -19.51
N SER A 66 64.56 26.80 -20.42
CA SER A 66 64.41 25.66 -21.36
C SER A 66 65.44 25.72 -22.55
N PRO A 67 65.46 24.87 -23.63
CA PRO A 67 64.29 24.44 -24.45
C PRO A 67 64.49 23.05 -25.21
N PRO A 68 63.90 22.75 -26.40
CA PRO A 68 63.04 21.57 -26.60
C PRO A 68 63.52 20.61 -27.73
N LEU A 69 62.90 19.45 -27.90
CA LEU A 69 62.96 18.66 -29.14
C LEU A 69 61.56 18.13 -29.50
N GLY A 70 61.10 18.51 -30.68
CA GLY A 70 59.85 18.06 -31.31
C GLY A 70 60.01 16.75 -32.10
N PRO A 71 59.17 16.50 -33.11
CA PRO A 71 58.17 15.42 -33.08
C PRO A 71 58.57 14.20 -33.92
N GLN A 72 58.13 13.01 -33.52
CA GLN A 72 58.06 11.85 -34.41
C GLN A 72 56.66 11.24 -34.40
N GLN A 73 55.97 11.43 -35.53
CA GLN A 73 54.87 10.58 -35.96
C GLN A 73 55.42 9.20 -36.31
N SER A 74 54.78 8.15 -35.78
CA SER A 74 54.70 6.86 -36.46
C SER A 74 53.32 6.26 -36.22
N THR A 75 52.52 6.34 -37.28
CA THR A 75 51.29 5.59 -37.51
C THR A 75 51.57 4.08 -37.49
N HIS A 76 50.85 3.34 -36.67
CA HIS A 76 50.39 1.99 -37.01
C HIS A 76 48.97 1.81 -36.47
N GLU A 77 48.09 1.45 -37.39
CA GLU A 77 46.64 1.31 -37.21
C GLU A 77 46.25 0.03 -36.45
N THR A 78 44.97 0.01 -36.09
CA THR A 78 44.08 -1.12 -35.81
C THR A 78 44.14 -1.77 -34.43
N GLY A 79 43.28 -1.22 -33.57
CA GLY A 79 42.76 -1.85 -32.37
C GLY A 79 41.59 -1.02 -31.87
N ASN A 80 40.45 -1.07 -32.57
CA ASN A 80 39.17 -0.54 -32.10
C ASN A 80 38.77 -1.32 -30.84
N HIS A 81 39.28 -0.92 -29.68
CA HIS A 81 38.50 -0.97 -28.46
C HIS A 81 37.71 0.33 -28.42
N SER A 82 36.52 0.28 -29.01
CA SER A 82 35.42 1.10 -28.53
C SER A 82 35.19 0.68 -27.08
N ASP A 83 35.90 1.35 -26.17
CA ASP A 83 35.38 1.57 -24.83
C ASP A 83 34.12 2.41 -25.04
N ASP A 84 33.02 1.70 -25.33
CA ASP A 84 31.67 2.13 -25.02
C ASP A 84 31.65 2.24 -23.49
N ASN A 85 32.21 3.35 -23.00
CA ASN A 85 31.84 3.90 -21.71
C ASN A 85 30.36 4.24 -21.83
N ASN A 86 29.52 3.21 -21.68
CA ASN A 86 28.22 3.34 -21.05
C ASN A 86 28.50 3.69 -19.58
N GLU A 87 29.06 4.87 -19.37
CA GLU A 87 28.75 5.68 -18.20
C GLU A 87 27.27 6.07 -18.38
N ASP A 88 26.39 5.09 -18.18
CA ASP A 88 25.02 5.37 -17.78
C ASP A 88 25.17 6.17 -16.48
N ASP A 89 25.05 7.49 -16.57
CA ASP A 89 24.96 8.41 -15.44
C ASP A 89 23.87 7.88 -14.49
N ASP A 90 24.27 7.06 -13.52
CA ASP A 90 23.61 6.85 -12.25
C ASP A 90 23.68 8.20 -11.54
N ALA A 91 22.77 9.11 -11.93
CA ALA A 91 22.46 10.27 -11.12
C ALA A 91 21.91 9.73 -9.80
N ASP A 92 22.82 9.54 -8.83
CA ASP A 92 22.52 9.26 -7.44
C ASP A 92 21.78 10.48 -6.87
N TYR A 93 20.47 10.54 -7.12
CA TYR A 93 19.63 11.57 -6.53
C TYR A 93 19.63 11.35 -5.02
N GLU A 94 20.15 12.32 -4.29
CA GLU A 94 20.04 12.31 -2.84
C GLU A 94 18.55 12.41 -2.46
N PHE A 95 18.01 11.40 -1.77
CA PHE A 95 16.63 11.42 -1.27
C PHE A 95 16.61 12.06 0.13
N PRO A 96 15.67 12.98 0.41
CA PRO A 96 15.58 13.63 1.72
C PRO A 96 15.31 12.65 2.87
N GLU A 97 14.67 11.51 2.61
CA GLU A 97 14.33 10.45 3.58
C GLU A 97 13.58 10.96 4.83
N GLY A 98 13.02 12.17 4.76
CA GLY A 98 12.41 12.87 5.89
C GLY A 98 12.43 14.40 5.71
N GLY A 99 12.25 15.10 6.83
CA GLY A 99 12.09 16.56 6.87
C GLY A 99 10.63 17.00 6.76
N PHE A 100 10.37 18.25 7.17
CA PHE A 100 9.01 18.80 7.23
C PHE A 100 8.30 18.73 5.87
N GLN A 101 8.99 19.10 4.79
CA GLN A 101 8.42 19.07 3.44
C GLN A 101 8.09 17.64 2.97
N ALA A 102 8.94 16.65 3.24
CA ALA A 102 8.67 15.26 2.85
C ALA A 102 7.46 14.69 3.58
N TRP A 103 7.30 14.98 4.86
CA TRP A 103 6.12 14.56 5.63
C TRP A 103 4.86 15.33 5.26
N LEU A 104 4.97 16.59 4.83
CA LEU A 104 3.83 17.31 4.23
C LEU A 104 3.36 16.63 2.95
N VAL A 105 4.27 16.15 2.08
CA VAL A 105 3.90 15.37 0.88
C VAL A 105 3.15 14.11 1.28
N VAL A 106 3.63 13.38 2.28
CA VAL A 106 2.94 12.19 2.81
C VAL A 106 1.54 12.55 3.33
N PHE A 107 1.39 13.67 4.02
CA PHE A 107 0.09 14.16 4.49
C PHE A 107 -0.84 14.57 3.33
N GLY A 108 -0.33 15.24 2.29
CA GLY A 108 -1.08 15.55 1.08
C GLY A 108 -1.56 14.28 0.37
N SER A 109 -0.66 13.29 0.22
CA SER A 109 -0.98 11.98 -0.33
C SER A 109 -1.99 11.21 0.53
N PHE A 110 -1.90 11.30 1.86
CA PHE A 110 -2.88 10.75 2.79
C PHE A 110 -4.28 11.34 2.52
N CYS A 111 -4.39 12.66 2.36
CA CYS A 111 -5.68 13.31 2.07
C CYS A 111 -6.24 12.91 0.71
N ALA A 112 -5.39 12.83 -0.33
CA ALA A 112 -5.79 12.35 -1.65
C ALA A 112 -6.27 10.89 -1.59
N MET A 113 -5.49 10.00 -0.99
CA MET A 113 -5.82 8.57 -0.85
C MET A 113 -7.05 8.34 0.04
N PHE A 114 -7.32 9.19 1.03
CA PHE A 114 -8.57 9.14 1.80
C PHE A 114 -9.79 9.32 0.89
N MET A 115 -9.75 10.31 -0.02
CA MET A 115 -10.86 10.56 -0.95
C MET A 115 -11.06 9.38 -1.91
N VAL A 116 -9.98 8.77 -2.40
CA VAL A 116 -10.05 7.63 -3.32
C VAL A 116 -10.47 6.35 -2.59
N PHE A 117 -9.61 5.86 -1.70
CA PHE A 117 -9.80 4.56 -1.05
C PHE A 117 -10.86 4.59 0.05
N GLY A 118 -11.18 5.76 0.61
CA GLY A 118 -12.32 5.89 1.50
C GLY A 118 -13.63 5.56 0.79
N VAL A 119 -13.82 6.06 -0.44
CA VAL A 119 -15.00 5.71 -1.25
C VAL A 119 -14.97 4.23 -1.63
N VAL A 120 -13.85 3.75 -2.16
CA VAL A 120 -13.69 2.34 -2.57
C VAL A 120 -14.00 1.39 -1.42
N ASN A 121 -13.42 1.62 -0.23
CA ASN A 121 -13.63 0.78 0.95
C ASN A 121 -15.03 0.94 1.57
N SER A 122 -15.80 1.96 1.18
CA SER A 122 -17.18 2.19 1.62
C SER A 122 -18.23 1.67 0.63
N THR A 123 -17.78 1.11 -0.50
CA THR A 123 -18.61 0.54 -1.57
C THR A 123 -19.68 -0.40 -1.02
N ALA A 124 -19.34 -1.31 -0.12
CA ALA A 124 -20.28 -2.29 0.41
C ALA A 124 -21.48 -1.62 1.12
N ALA A 125 -21.24 -0.54 1.88
CA ALA A 125 -22.30 0.21 2.56
C ALA A 125 -23.19 0.98 1.58
N LEU A 126 -22.59 1.57 0.53
CA LEU A 126 -23.34 2.26 -0.52
C LEU A 126 -24.13 1.28 -1.39
N GLN A 127 -23.57 0.11 -1.71
CA GLN A 127 -24.23 -0.94 -2.47
C GLN A 127 -25.46 -1.45 -1.74
N ASP A 128 -25.34 -1.72 -0.44
CA ASP A 128 -26.48 -2.11 0.40
C ASP A 128 -27.55 -1.01 0.47
N TYR A 129 -27.14 0.26 0.58
CA TYR A 129 -28.10 1.36 0.53
C TYR A 129 -28.83 1.43 -0.81
N PHE A 130 -28.12 1.32 -1.94
CA PHE A 130 -28.71 1.38 -3.29
C PHE A 130 -29.64 0.21 -3.58
N SER A 131 -29.27 -1.01 -3.20
CA SER A 131 -30.12 -2.20 -3.36
C SER A 131 -31.39 -2.10 -2.53
N ASN A 132 -31.35 -1.42 -1.39
CA ASN A 132 -32.50 -1.20 -0.52
C ASN A 132 -33.21 0.13 -0.75
N HIS A 133 -32.87 0.94 -1.75
CA HIS A 133 -33.52 2.25 -2.02
C HIS A 133 -33.69 2.51 -3.52
N GLN A 134 -32.87 3.38 -4.13
CA GLN A 134 -33.05 3.83 -5.51
C GLN A 134 -33.01 2.70 -6.54
N LEU A 135 -32.20 1.66 -6.30
CA LEU A 135 -31.97 0.56 -7.24
C LEU A 135 -32.61 -0.76 -6.79
N ARG A 136 -33.67 -0.73 -5.97
CA ARG A 136 -34.40 -1.94 -5.50
C ARG A 136 -34.82 -2.92 -6.59
N GLY A 137 -35.07 -2.43 -7.80
CA GLY A 137 -35.48 -3.25 -8.94
C GLY A 137 -34.33 -3.99 -9.65
N TYR A 138 -33.07 -3.70 -9.31
CA TYR A 138 -31.90 -4.27 -9.97
C TYR A 138 -31.30 -5.43 -9.18
N SER A 139 -30.72 -6.40 -9.89
CA SER A 139 -30.01 -7.50 -9.23
C SER A 139 -28.73 -7.00 -8.53
N PRO A 140 -28.29 -7.64 -7.43
CA PRO A 140 -27.06 -7.26 -6.75
C PRO A 140 -25.83 -7.22 -7.67
N GLY A 141 -25.75 -8.14 -8.64
CA GLY A 141 -24.69 -8.16 -9.65
C GLY A 141 -24.74 -6.97 -10.61
N SER A 142 -25.93 -6.49 -10.98
CA SER A 142 -26.08 -5.28 -11.81
C SER A 142 -25.58 -4.05 -11.06
N ILE A 143 -25.97 -3.91 -9.79
CA ILE A 143 -25.52 -2.81 -8.94
C ILE A 143 -23.98 -2.89 -8.72
N GLY A 144 -23.44 -4.10 -8.57
CA GLY A 144 -22.00 -4.34 -8.44
C GLY A 144 -21.17 -3.74 -9.57
N TRP A 145 -21.67 -3.72 -10.81
CA TRP A 145 -20.96 -3.12 -11.96
C TRP A 145 -20.61 -1.64 -11.77
N ILE A 146 -21.45 -0.86 -11.06
CA ILE A 146 -21.16 0.55 -10.78
C ILE A 146 -19.86 0.68 -9.98
N PHE A 147 -19.70 -0.16 -8.97
CA PHE A 147 -18.56 -0.13 -8.08
C PHE A 147 -17.32 -0.79 -8.69
N SER A 148 -17.49 -1.90 -9.41
CA SER A 148 -16.42 -2.55 -10.15
C SER A 148 -15.87 -1.63 -11.23
N LEU A 149 -16.73 -0.90 -11.97
CA LEU A 149 -16.27 0.04 -12.98
C LEU A 149 -15.56 1.25 -12.36
N ASN A 150 -16.00 1.74 -11.19
CA ASN A 150 -15.28 2.78 -10.45
C ASN A 150 -13.83 2.35 -10.20
N LEU A 151 -13.63 1.19 -9.56
CA LEU A 151 -12.33 0.68 -9.21
C LEU A 151 -11.48 0.35 -10.45
N PHE A 152 -12.09 -0.25 -11.47
CA PHE A 152 -11.48 -0.48 -12.77
C PHE A 152 -10.90 0.82 -13.34
N LEU A 153 -11.67 1.90 -13.39
CA LEU A 153 -11.22 3.17 -13.94
C LEU A 153 -10.13 3.84 -13.09
N VAL A 154 -10.19 3.70 -11.75
CA VAL A 154 -9.12 4.20 -10.85
C VAL A 154 -7.75 3.64 -11.24
N PHE A 155 -7.69 2.35 -11.61
CA PHE A 155 -6.43 1.70 -11.97
C PHE A 155 -6.13 1.77 -13.47
N PHE A 156 -7.12 1.56 -14.33
CA PHE A 156 -7.00 1.56 -15.80
C PHE A 156 -6.54 2.92 -16.33
N CYS A 157 -7.18 4.01 -15.89
CA CYS A 157 -6.79 5.36 -16.32
C CYS A 157 -5.42 5.78 -15.77
N GLY A 158 -4.95 5.12 -14.71
CA GLY A 158 -3.63 5.34 -14.12
C GLY A 158 -2.50 5.25 -15.15
N LEU A 159 -2.65 4.35 -16.14
CA LEU A 159 -1.75 4.11 -17.26
C LEU A 159 -1.23 5.39 -17.94
N TYR A 160 -2.17 6.27 -18.34
CA TYR A 160 -1.84 7.52 -19.02
C TYR A 160 -1.41 8.61 -18.05
N ILE A 161 -1.96 8.58 -16.84
CA ILE A 161 -1.73 9.59 -15.80
C ILE A 161 -0.28 9.52 -15.29
N GLY A 162 0.31 8.33 -15.21
CA GLY A 162 1.71 8.13 -14.82
C GLY A 162 2.67 8.91 -15.72
N GLY A 163 2.56 8.74 -17.04
CA GLY A 163 3.38 9.49 -18.01
C GLY A 163 3.14 11.00 -17.95
N ILE A 164 1.89 11.44 -17.77
CA ILE A 164 1.57 12.87 -17.61
C ILE A 164 2.21 13.43 -16.34
N PHE A 165 2.19 12.69 -15.22
CA PHE A 165 2.85 13.07 -13.98
C PHE A 165 4.38 13.19 -14.15
N ASP A 166 4.98 12.21 -14.82
CA ASP A 166 6.43 12.16 -15.06
C ASP A 166 6.91 13.32 -15.97
N VAL A 167 6.05 13.88 -16.81
CA VAL A 167 6.36 15.05 -17.67
C VAL A 167 5.92 16.37 -17.05
N HIS A 168 4.62 16.55 -16.82
CA HIS A 168 3.98 17.83 -16.46
C HIS A 168 3.88 18.05 -14.94
N GLY A 169 4.13 17.01 -14.14
CA GLY A 169 4.02 17.05 -12.69
C GLY A 169 2.58 16.91 -12.15
N PRO A 170 2.43 16.92 -10.81
CA PRO A 170 1.17 16.56 -10.14
C PRO A 170 0.08 17.62 -10.15
N ARG A 171 0.42 18.91 -10.23
CA ARG A 171 -0.50 20.00 -9.82
C ARG A 171 -1.85 19.97 -10.54
N LEU A 172 -1.85 19.86 -11.86
CA LEU A 172 -3.09 19.82 -12.64
C LEU A 172 -3.85 18.51 -12.42
N LEU A 173 -3.14 17.38 -12.32
CA LEU A 173 -3.74 16.07 -12.08
C LEU A 173 -4.50 16.05 -10.74
N VAL A 174 -3.83 16.49 -9.67
CA VAL A 174 -4.42 16.56 -8.33
C VAL A 174 -5.59 17.55 -8.28
N ALA A 175 -5.50 18.69 -8.97
CA ALA A 175 -6.58 19.67 -9.01
C ALA A 175 -7.84 19.13 -9.69
N PHE A 176 -7.70 18.56 -10.90
CA PHE A 176 -8.82 17.99 -11.63
C PHE A 176 -9.38 16.75 -10.93
N GLY A 177 -8.52 15.88 -10.39
CA GLY A 177 -8.95 14.71 -9.63
C GLY A 177 -9.71 15.07 -8.36
N SER A 178 -9.24 16.08 -7.61
CA SER A 178 -9.93 16.61 -6.43
C SER A 178 -11.30 17.16 -6.79
N LEU A 179 -11.38 17.98 -7.84
CA LEU A 179 -12.63 18.56 -8.31
C LEU A 179 -13.62 17.46 -8.74
N ALA A 180 -13.15 16.45 -9.46
CA ALA A 180 -13.98 15.34 -9.93
C ALA A 180 -14.56 14.52 -8.76
N LEU A 181 -13.77 14.16 -7.74
CA LEU A 181 -14.28 13.43 -6.58
C LEU A 181 -15.22 14.26 -5.70
N VAL A 182 -14.92 15.55 -5.50
CA VAL A 182 -15.84 16.45 -4.79
C VAL A 182 -17.16 16.56 -5.54
N LEU A 183 -17.10 16.78 -6.86
CA LEU A 183 -18.29 16.88 -7.69
C LEU A 183 -19.10 15.58 -7.68
N SER A 184 -18.44 14.43 -7.82
CA SER A 184 -19.08 13.11 -7.75
C SER A 184 -19.88 12.95 -6.45
N MET A 185 -19.27 13.22 -5.29
CA MET A 185 -19.99 13.12 -4.00
C MET A 185 -21.12 14.15 -3.84
N MET A 186 -20.95 15.36 -4.40
CA MET A 186 -21.99 16.40 -4.37
C MET A 186 -23.19 16.06 -5.26
N LEU A 187 -22.94 15.41 -6.40
CA LEU A 187 -23.95 15.04 -7.38
C LEU A 187 -24.65 13.72 -7.06
N LEU A 188 -23.98 12.79 -6.36
CA LEU A 188 -24.49 11.45 -6.04
C LEU A 188 -25.87 11.47 -5.37
N GLY A 189 -26.13 12.51 -4.57
CA GLY A 189 -27.41 12.69 -3.89
C GLY A 189 -28.60 12.98 -4.81
N PHE A 190 -28.35 13.37 -6.06
CA PHE A 190 -29.38 13.62 -7.08
C PHE A 190 -29.62 12.41 -7.99
N CYS A 191 -28.80 11.37 -7.88
CA CYS A 191 -28.93 10.17 -8.70
C CYS A 191 -30.14 9.33 -8.25
N THR A 192 -31.04 9.06 -9.18
CA THR A 192 -32.22 8.19 -9.04
C THR A 192 -32.18 6.99 -9.97
N GLU A 193 -31.61 7.15 -11.17
CA GLU A 193 -31.55 6.11 -12.20
C GLU A 193 -30.19 5.40 -12.27
N TYR A 194 -30.17 4.13 -12.64
CA TYR A 194 -28.95 3.32 -12.74
C TYR A 194 -27.83 3.98 -13.57
N TRP A 195 -28.17 4.56 -14.72
CA TRP A 195 -27.19 5.23 -15.59
C TRP A 195 -26.56 6.47 -14.95
N GLN A 196 -27.28 7.16 -14.05
CA GLN A 196 -26.77 8.33 -13.34
C GLN A 196 -25.69 7.91 -12.34
N PHE A 197 -25.92 6.83 -11.58
CA PHE A 197 -24.90 6.24 -10.71
C PHE A 197 -23.70 5.74 -11.50
N MET A 198 -23.91 5.16 -12.69
CA MET A 198 -22.82 4.72 -13.55
C MET A 198 -21.95 5.90 -14.02
N LEU A 199 -22.55 7.01 -14.47
CA LEU A 199 -21.78 8.16 -14.93
C LEU A 199 -21.12 8.93 -13.77
N ASP A 200 -21.84 9.13 -12.68
CA ASP A 200 -21.39 9.97 -11.56
C ASP A 200 -20.44 9.23 -10.61
N TYR A 201 -20.86 8.07 -10.08
CA TYR A 201 -20.04 7.31 -9.15
C TYR A 201 -18.94 6.55 -9.87
N ALA A 202 -19.28 5.82 -10.95
CA ALA A 202 -18.30 4.97 -11.62
C ALA A 202 -17.35 5.78 -12.50
N VAL A 203 -17.86 6.50 -13.49
CA VAL A 203 -17.00 7.20 -14.48
C VAL A 203 -16.33 8.43 -13.89
N LEU A 204 -17.11 9.41 -13.41
CA LEU A 204 -16.56 10.64 -12.84
C LEU A 204 -15.73 10.36 -11.58
N GLY A 205 -16.27 9.55 -10.66
CA GLY A 205 -15.56 9.12 -9.46
C GLY A 205 -14.29 8.31 -9.77
N GLY A 206 -14.35 7.38 -10.74
CA GLY A 206 -13.21 6.52 -11.09
C GLY A 206 -12.07 7.28 -11.76
N ILE A 207 -12.39 8.14 -12.73
CA ILE A 207 -11.39 9.02 -13.39
C ILE A 207 -10.80 10.01 -12.38
N GLY A 208 -11.65 10.62 -11.54
CA GLY A 208 -11.19 11.50 -10.46
C GLY A 208 -10.26 10.80 -9.48
N GLY A 209 -10.58 9.54 -9.15
CA GLY A 209 -9.74 8.70 -8.31
C GLY A 209 -8.39 8.37 -8.95
N ALA A 210 -8.36 8.04 -10.25
CA ALA A 210 -7.12 7.78 -10.97
C ALA A 210 -6.18 9.00 -10.99
N LEU A 211 -6.75 10.20 -11.20
CA LEU A 211 -6.04 11.47 -11.23
C LEU A 211 -5.40 11.86 -9.89
N LEU A 212 -5.94 11.34 -8.78
CA LEU A 212 -5.37 11.53 -7.44
C LEU A 212 -4.44 10.39 -7.02
N ASN A 213 -4.81 9.15 -7.32
CA ASN A 213 -4.12 7.96 -6.84
C ASN A 213 -2.68 7.89 -7.36
N THR A 214 -2.49 8.03 -8.67
CA THR A 214 -1.15 7.91 -9.28
C THR A 214 -0.19 8.99 -8.79
N PRO A 215 -0.53 10.30 -8.81
CA PRO A 215 0.36 11.34 -8.28
C PRO A 215 0.64 11.21 -6.78
N ALA A 216 -0.31 10.71 -5.99
CA ALA A 216 -0.13 10.54 -4.55
C ALA A 216 0.94 9.48 -4.23
N TYR A 217 0.93 8.32 -4.91
CA TYR A 217 1.99 7.32 -4.77
C TYR A 217 3.32 7.79 -5.35
N ALA A 218 3.30 8.35 -6.57
CA ALA A 218 4.52 8.76 -7.26
C ALA A 218 5.29 9.86 -6.51
N SER A 219 4.57 10.84 -5.94
CA SER A 219 5.20 11.92 -5.18
C SER A 219 5.89 11.41 -3.91
N ILE A 220 5.35 10.41 -3.20
CA ILE A 220 6.03 9.79 -2.05
C ILE A 220 7.36 9.16 -2.50
N GLY A 221 7.33 8.47 -3.64
CA GLY A 221 8.52 7.84 -4.23
C GLY A 221 9.66 8.81 -4.53
N HIS A 222 9.37 10.09 -4.82
CA HIS A 222 10.37 11.12 -5.10
C HIS A 222 11.08 11.67 -3.85
N PHE A 223 10.50 11.47 -2.66
CA PHE A 223 11.05 11.98 -1.39
C PHE A 223 11.67 10.88 -0.52
N PHE A 224 11.19 9.65 -0.65
CA PHE A 224 11.65 8.51 0.14
C PHE A 224 12.06 7.37 -0.78
N GLN A 225 13.29 6.86 -0.61
CA GLN A 225 13.78 5.64 -1.22
C GLN A 225 13.97 4.56 -0.15
N ARG A 226 14.77 4.80 0.89
CA ARG A 226 15.04 3.86 1.99
C ARG A 226 13.85 3.67 2.93
N ARG A 227 13.12 4.74 3.25
CA ARG A 227 11.94 4.73 4.14
C ARG A 227 10.60 4.74 3.38
N ARG A 228 10.63 4.29 2.12
CA ARG A 228 9.48 4.35 1.21
C ARG A 228 8.33 3.48 1.71
N GLY A 229 8.62 2.32 2.31
CA GLY A 229 7.60 1.44 2.89
C GLY A 229 6.83 2.10 4.02
N LEU A 230 7.54 2.75 4.96
CA LEU A 230 6.93 3.51 6.04
C LEU A 230 6.10 4.69 5.53
N ALA A 231 6.66 5.51 4.63
CA ALA A 231 5.99 6.71 4.13
C ALA A 231 4.71 6.37 3.35
N THR A 232 4.78 5.38 2.45
CA THR A 232 3.62 4.88 1.72
C THR A 232 2.63 4.21 2.66
N GLY A 233 3.09 3.40 3.61
CA GLY A 233 2.22 2.74 4.59
C GLY A 233 1.42 3.74 5.44
N VAL A 234 2.06 4.83 5.90
CA VAL A 234 1.38 5.92 6.61
C VAL A 234 0.33 6.58 5.71
N ALA A 235 0.65 6.92 4.47
CA ALA A 235 -0.31 7.51 3.54
C ALA A 235 -1.50 6.57 3.27
N CYS A 236 -1.24 5.28 3.05
CA CYS A 236 -2.27 4.28 2.78
C CYS A 236 -3.22 4.07 3.96
N THR A 237 -2.81 4.30 5.21
CA THR A 237 -3.71 4.16 6.38
C THR A 237 -4.99 4.99 6.24
N SER A 238 -4.95 6.07 5.45
CA SER A 238 -6.10 6.89 5.07
C SER A 238 -7.29 6.09 4.54
N GLY A 239 -7.07 5.08 3.71
CA GLY A 239 -8.17 4.30 3.13
C GLY A 239 -8.90 3.43 4.18
N SER A 240 -8.20 2.95 5.20
CA SER A 240 -8.83 2.24 6.33
C SER A 240 -9.63 3.20 7.21
N ILE A 241 -9.08 4.40 7.48
CA ILE A 241 -9.80 5.44 8.21
C ILE A 241 -11.03 5.87 7.41
N GLY A 242 -10.90 6.10 6.11
CA GLY A 242 -12.00 6.47 5.22
C GLY A 242 -13.09 5.41 5.14
N GLY A 243 -12.71 4.13 5.06
CA GLY A 243 -13.64 2.98 5.09
C GLY A 243 -14.37 2.80 6.42
N ILE A 244 -13.95 3.47 7.50
CA ILE A 244 -14.68 3.53 8.78
C ILE A 244 -15.52 4.81 8.86
N VAL A 245 -14.89 5.96 8.58
CA VAL A 245 -15.51 7.29 8.73
C VAL A 245 -16.70 7.45 7.79
N ILE A 246 -16.56 7.11 6.50
CA ILE A 246 -17.63 7.34 5.52
C ILE A 246 -18.88 6.50 5.82
N PRO A 247 -18.80 5.17 6.07
CA PRO A 247 -20.00 4.39 6.40
C PRO A 247 -20.64 4.84 7.72
N VAL A 248 -19.85 5.20 8.74
CA VAL A 248 -20.37 5.74 10.01
C VAL A 248 -21.11 7.07 9.78
N MET A 249 -20.54 7.96 8.96
CA MET A 249 -21.21 9.20 8.57
C MET A 249 -22.53 8.92 7.84
N LEU A 250 -22.53 8.02 6.86
CA LEU A 250 -23.75 7.66 6.13
C LEU A 250 -24.82 7.08 7.06
N GLN A 251 -24.48 6.12 7.92
CA GLN A 251 -25.42 5.52 8.88
C GLN A 251 -25.98 6.55 9.87
N GLY A 252 -25.16 7.49 10.34
CA GLY A 252 -25.59 8.52 11.30
C GLY A 252 -26.37 9.68 10.68
N LEU A 253 -26.11 10.02 9.41
CA LEU A 253 -26.68 11.19 8.74
C LEU A 253 -27.91 10.85 7.89
N ILE A 254 -27.94 9.69 7.21
CA ILE A 254 -29.05 9.31 6.33
C ILE A 254 -30.40 9.39 7.05
N PRO A 255 -30.58 8.86 8.28
CA PRO A 255 -31.86 8.94 8.99
C PRO A 255 -32.25 10.36 9.42
N LYS A 256 -31.29 11.29 9.54
CA LYS A 256 -31.51 12.64 10.08
C LYS A 256 -31.74 13.69 9.00
N ILE A 257 -30.93 13.65 7.94
CA ILE A 257 -30.91 14.68 6.88
C ILE A 257 -31.14 14.09 5.48
N GLY A 258 -31.35 12.77 5.38
CA GLY A 258 -31.54 12.06 4.12
C GLY A 258 -30.24 11.77 3.37
N PHE A 259 -30.33 10.88 2.40
CA PHE A 259 -29.17 10.45 1.59
C PHE A 259 -28.51 11.59 0.84
N ALA A 260 -29.30 12.44 0.17
CA ALA A 260 -28.77 13.49 -0.68
C ALA A 260 -27.90 14.52 0.08
N TRP A 261 -28.28 14.88 1.30
CA TRP A 261 -27.45 15.75 2.13
C TRP A 261 -26.29 15.01 2.78
N SER A 262 -26.46 13.72 3.12
CA SER A 262 -25.38 12.90 3.68
C SER A 262 -24.18 12.78 2.73
N THR A 263 -24.43 12.55 1.43
CA THR A 263 -23.36 12.51 0.42
C THR A 263 -22.71 13.88 0.21
N ARG A 264 -23.46 14.98 0.28
CA ARG A 264 -22.90 16.35 0.23
C ARG A 264 -22.01 16.67 1.43
N VAL A 265 -22.37 16.21 2.63
CA VAL A 265 -21.50 16.35 3.81
C VAL A 265 -20.15 15.65 3.59
N ILE A 266 -20.15 14.47 2.97
CA ILE A 266 -18.91 13.79 2.55
C ILE A 266 -18.19 14.59 1.45
N GLY A 267 -18.92 15.17 0.49
CA GLY A 267 -18.36 16.09 -0.51
C GLY A 267 -17.66 17.31 0.11
N PHE A 268 -18.21 17.91 1.17
CA PHE A 268 -17.56 19.00 1.90
C PHE A 268 -16.32 18.54 2.66
N LEU A 269 -16.34 17.32 3.23
CA LEU A 269 -15.14 16.70 3.79
C LEU A 269 -14.06 16.53 2.70
N PHE A 270 -14.43 16.09 1.50
CA PHE A 270 -13.49 15.96 0.38
C PHE A 270 -12.95 17.31 -0.07
N LEU A 271 -13.79 18.35 -0.07
CA LEU A 271 -13.33 19.71 -0.37
C LEU A 271 -12.28 20.19 0.64
N LEU A 272 -12.47 19.87 1.93
CA LEU A 272 -11.49 20.17 2.98
C LEU A 272 -10.18 19.40 2.77
N LEU A 273 -10.25 18.11 2.43
CA LEU A 273 -9.08 17.24 2.19
C LEU A 273 -8.37 17.56 0.87
N ALA A 274 -9.09 18.11 -0.11
CA ALA A 274 -8.52 18.55 -1.38
C ALA A 274 -7.51 19.69 -1.19
N VAL A 275 -7.69 20.56 -0.18
CA VAL A 275 -6.77 21.68 0.09
C VAL A 275 -5.34 21.19 0.37
N PRO A 276 -5.08 20.37 1.41
CA PRO A 276 -3.72 19.86 1.65
C PRO A 276 -3.22 18.95 0.53
N ALA A 277 -4.09 18.19 -0.15
CA ALA A 277 -3.69 17.39 -1.30
C ALA A 277 -3.10 18.27 -2.42
N ASN A 278 -3.77 19.37 -2.78
CA ASN A 278 -3.30 20.29 -3.83
C ASN A 278 -2.09 21.12 -3.42
N LEU A 279 -1.95 21.45 -2.13
CA LEU A 279 -0.84 22.26 -1.63
C LEU A 279 0.45 21.45 -1.46
N PHE A 280 0.36 20.21 -0.99
CA PHE A 280 1.53 19.46 -0.55
C PHE A 280 1.98 18.35 -1.48
N ILE A 281 1.13 17.85 -2.39
CA ILE A 281 1.58 16.88 -3.40
C ILE A 281 2.41 17.62 -4.46
N VAL A 282 3.73 17.45 -4.37
CA VAL A 282 4.70 18.13 -5.24
C VAL A 282 5.68 17.14 -5.85
N LYS A 283 6.16 17.46 -7.06
CA LYS A 283 7.24 16.74 -7.73
C LYS A 283 8.57 17.38 -7.41
N ARG A 284 9.54 16.55 -7.02
CA ARG A 284 10.93 16.96 -6.75
C ARG A 284 11.90 16.62 -7.89
N LEU A 285 11.86 15.38 -8.38
CA LEU A 285 12.80 14.90 -9.38
C LEU A 285 12.55 15.55 -10.76
N PRO A 286 13.61 15.84 -11.54
CA PRO A 286 13.46 16.34 -12.90
C PRO A 286 12.76 15.29 -13.79
N PRO A 287 12.13 15.69 -14.91
CA PRO A 287 11.57 14.73 -15.86
C PRO A 287 12.66 13.83 -16.43
N SER A 288 12.41 12.51 -16.46
CA SER A 288 13.27 11.54 -17.15
C SER A 288 13.41 11.90 -18.64
N LYS A 289 14.62 11.80 -19.19
CA LYS A 289 14.88 11.99 -20.64
C LYS A 289 14.03 11.03 -21.49
N LYS A 290 13.71 9.83 -20.97
CA LYS A 290 12.81 8.86 -21.62
C LYS A 290 11.33 9.27 -21.51
N ALA A 291 10.90 9.81 -20.37
CA ALA A 291 9.54 10.30 -20.18
C ALA A 291 9.22 11.50 -21.10
N SER A 292 10.23 12.33 -21.40
CA SER A 292 10.08 13.49 -22.29
C SER A 292 9.79 13.13 -23.77
N GLY A 293 10.03 11.89 -24.19
CA GLY A 293 9.88 11.46 -25.59
C GLY A 293 8.57 10.73 -25.93
N SER A 294 7.88 10.15 -24.95
CA SER A 294 6.61 9.43 -25.18
C SER A 294 5.74 9.37 -23.93
N LEU A 295 4.50 9.84 -24.05
CA LEU A 295 3.46 9.71 -23.03
C LEU A 295 2.82 8.30 -23.01
N LEU A 296 3.18 7.45 -23.97
CA LEU A 296 2.59 6.12 -24.10
C LEU A 296 3.20 5.13 -23.09
N PRO A 297 2.43 4.11 -22.66
CA PRO A 297 2.91 3.07 -21.76
C PRO A 297 4.13 2.37 -22.30
N ASP A 298 5.12 2.07 -21.44
CA ASP A 298 6.21 1.20 -21.86
C ASP A 298 5.82 -0.25 -21.63
N LEU A 299 5.19 -0.87 -22.63
CA LEU A 299 4.96 -2.31 -22.55
C LEU A 299 6.28 -3.10 -22.64
N THR A 300 7.41 -2.45 -23.00
CA THR A 300 8.71 -3.11 -22.94
C THR A 300 9.16 -3.43 -21.53
N ALA A 301 8.58 -2.81 -20.50
CA ALA A 301 8.84 -3.15 -19.10
C ALA A 301 8.55 -4.63 -18.80
N PHE A 302 7.59 -5.25 -19.49
CA PHE A 302 7.27 -6.68 -19.36
C PHE A 302 8.31 -7.62 -19.97
N LYS A 303 9.31 -7.10 -20.69
CA LYS A 303 10.45 -7.91 -21.14
C LYS A 303 11.37 -8.29 -19.98
N ASP A 304 11.38 -7.50 -18.90
CA ASP A 304 12.05 -7.89 -17.67
C ASP A 304 11.19 -8.93 -16.92
N PRO A 305 11.67 -10.18 -16.76
CA PRO A 305 10.92 -11.21 -16.06
C PRO A 305 10.60 -10.84 -14.60
N SER A 306 11.43 -10.03 -13.95
CA SER A 306 11.21 -9.59 -12.56
C SER A 306 9.97 -8.69 -12.46
N PHE A 307 9.84 -7.74 -13.39
CA PHE A 307 8.68 -6.86 -13.50
C PHE A 307 7.42 -7.62 -13.92
N ALA A 308 7.53 -8.54 -14.87
CA ALA A 308 6.41 -9.36 -15.32
C ALA A 308 5.87 -10.26 -14.19
N LEU A 309 6.74 -10.95 -13.45
CA LEU A 309 6.35 -11.79 -12.32
C LEU A 309 5.75 -10.97 -11.17
N CYS A 310 6.33 -9.81 -10.86
CA CYS A 310 5.78 -8.91 -9.84
C CYS A 310 4.38 -8.39 -10.23
N SER A 311 4.19 -8.02 -11.50
CA SER A 311 2.89 -7.57 -12.03
C SER A 311 1.86 -8.70 -12.06
N ALA A 312 2.25 -9.93 -12.41
CA ALA A 312 1.37 -11.09 -12.36
C ALA A 312 0.95 -11.44 -10.92
N GLY A 313 1.89 -11.37 -9.97
CA GLY A 313 1.60 -11.55 -8.55
C GLY A 313 0.63 -10.49 -8.00
N MET A 314 0.81 -9.23 -8.40
CA MET A 314 -0.12 -8.15 -8.09
C MET A 314 -1.52 -8.43 -8.62
N PHE A 315 -1.66 -8.80 -9.89
CA PHE A 315 -2.95 -9.13 -10.49
C PHE A 315 -3.69 -10.23 -9.71
N LEU A 316 -3.02 -11.35 -9.43
CA LEU A 316 -3.61 -12.47 -8.68
C LEU A 316 -4.00 -12.06 -7.24
N MET A 317 -3.20 -11.18 -6.64
CA MET A 317 -3.44 -10.70 -5.30
C MET A 317 -4.62 -9.73 -5.22
N GLU A 318 -4.73 -8.77 -6.15
CA GLU A 318 -5.88 -7.86 -6.23
C GLU A 318 -7.18 -8.65 -6.46
N TRP A 319 -7.14 -9.65 -7.35
CA TRP A 319 -8.28 -10.52 -7.62
C TRP A 319 -8.80 -11.25 -6.35
N GLY A 320 -7.88 -11.72 -5.49
CA GLY A 320 -8.24 -12.37 -4.23
C GLY A 320 -8.65 -11.41 -3.11
N LEU A 321 -8.09 -10.20 -3.08
CA LEU A 321 -8.19 -9.28 -1.94
C LEU A 321 -9.59 -8.69 -1.76
N PHE A 322 -10.31 -8.41 -2.85
CA PHE A 322 -11.63 -7.78 -2.78
C PHE A 322 -12.76 -8.73 -2.40
N VAL A 323 -12.56 -10.05 -2.49
CA VAL A 323 -13.60 -11.05 -2.17
C VAL A 323 -14.01 -10.97 -0.70
N PRO A 324 -13.09 -11.10 0.29
CA PRO A 324 -13.48 -10.95 1.68
C PRO A 324 -14.03 -9.56 2.02
N LEU A 325 -13.44 -8.50 1.45
CA LEU A 325 -13.88 -7.12 1.68
C LEU A 325 -15.34 -6.90 1.29
N THR A 326 -15.75 -7.48 0.17
CA THR A 326 -17.10 -7.30 -0.39
C THR A 326 -18.12 -8.22 0.26
N TYR A 327 -17.76 -9.50 0.48
CA TYR A 327 -18.73 -10.53 0.82
C TYR A 327 -18.85 -10.81 2.33
N ILE A 328 -17.98 -10.28 3.20
CA ILE A 328 -18.05 -10.57 4.64
C ILE A 328 -19.38 -10.17 5.29
N SER A 329 -19.99 -9.06 4.86
CA SER A 329 -21.29 -8.62 5.37
C SER A 329 -22.40 -9.59 4.97
N SER A 330 -22.45 -9.96 3.68
CA SER A 330 -23.41 -10.93 3.14
C SER A 330 -23.24 -12.32 3.79
N TYR A 331 -21.99 -12.76 4.00
CA TYR A 331 -21.67 -14.00 4.71
C TYR A 331 -22.27 -14.02 6.12
N CYS A 332 -22.16 -12.91 6.88
CA CYS A 332 -22.76 -12.80 8.20
C CYS A 332 -24.29 -13.00 8.14
N THR A 333 -24.97 -12.26 7.25
CA THR A 333 -26.44 -12.34 7.14
C THR A 333 -26.95 -13.71 6.69
N THR A 334 -26.25 -14.37 5.77
CA THR A 334 -26.61 -15.70 5.28
C THR A 334 -26.41 -16.80 6.34
N HIS A 335 -25.51 -16.60 7.30
CA HIS A 335 -25.28 -17.48 8.44
C HIS A 335 -26.07 -17.04 9.69
N GLY A 336 -27.20 -16.36 9.51
CA GLY A 336 -28.16 -16.03 10.57
C GLY A 336 -27.72 -14.92 11.52
N GLN A 337 -26.68 -14.15 11.18
CA GLN A 337 -26.26 -12.99 11.99
C GLN A 337 -27.09 -11.76 11.66
N ASP A 338 -27.21 -10.86 12.64
CA ASP A 338 -27.89 -9.59 12.49
C ASP A 338 -27.19 -8.72 11.42
N PRO A 339 -27.93 -7.96 10.58
CA PRO A 339 -27.33 -7.06 9.59
C PRO A 339 -26.37 -6.03 10.20
N SER A 340 -26.62 -5.58 11.43
CA SER A 340 -25.74 -4.69 12.20
C SER A 340 -24.36 -5.31 12.47
N PHE A 341 -24.31 -6.64 12.64
CA PHE A 341 -23.05 -7.36 12.84
C PHE A 341 -22.22 -7.42 11.56
N GLY A 342 -22.86 -7.55 10.38
CA GLY A 342 -22.17 -7.49 9.09
C GLY A 342 -21.39 -6.17 8.90
N PHE A 343 -22.00 -5.04 9.25
CA PHE A 343 -21.30 -3.74 9.26
C PHE A 343 -20.18 -3.67 10.31
N THR A 344 -20.40 -4.27 11.48
CA THR A 344 -19.38 -4.36 12.53
C THR A 344 -18.17 -5.16 12.06
N ALA A 345 -18.37 -6.27 11.35
CA ALA A 345 -17.30 -7.08 10.78
C ALA A 345 -16.46 -6.28 9.76
N VAL A 346 -17.09 -5.48 8.90
CA VAL A 346 -16.40 -4.56 7.97
C VAL A 346 -15.59 -3.51 8.73
N ALA A 347 -16.13 -2.94 9.81
CA ALA A 347 -15.42 -1.97 10.65
C ALA A 347 -14.20 -2.60 11.35
N LEU A 348 -14.34 -3.82 11.88
CA LEU A 348 -13.24 -4.58 12.49
C LEU A 348 -12.15 -4.93 11.46
N LEU A 349 -12.54 -5.28 10.24
CA LEU A 349 -11.62 -5.54 9.14
C LEU A 349 -10.81 -4.28 8.80
N ASN A 350 -11.47 -3.14 8.61
CA ASN A 350 -10.77 -1.87 8.37
C ASN A 350 -9.88 -1.46 9.55
N SER A 351 -10.29 -1.77 10.79
CA SER A 351 -9.48 -1.52 11.99
C SER A 351 -8.19 -2.35 12.00
N GLY A 352 -8.26 -3.63 11.64
CA GLY A 352 -7.07 -4.46 11.43
C GLY A 352 -6.20 -3.92 10.29
N SER A 353 -6.84 -3.52 9.19
CA SER A 353 -6.17 -2.97 8.00
C SER A 353 -5.39 -1.70 8.26
N PHE A 354 -5.86 -0.84 9.18
CA PHE A 354 -5.13 0.34 9.61
C PHE A 354 -3.72 -0.02 10.12
N PHE A 355 -3.63 -0.99 11.04
CA PHE A 355 -2.33 -1.46 11.55
C PHE A 355 -1.54 -2.25 10.50
N GLY A 356 -2.24 -3.00 9.64
CA GLY A 356 -1.68 -3.73 8.51
C GLY A 356 -1.02 -2.86 7.44
N ARG A 357 -1.46 -1.61 7.29
CA ARG A 357 -0.86 -0.64 6.35
C ARG A 357 0.40 0.00 6.89
N TRP A 358 0.45 0.25 8.20
CA TRP A 358 1.56 0.94 8.84
C TRP A 358 2.71 0.00 9.23
N LEU A 359 2.42 -1.08 9.96
CA LEU A 359 3.45 -1.90 10.58
C LEU A 359 4.26 -2.73 9.55
N PRO A 360 3.64 -3.49 8.63
CA PRO A 360 4.33 -4.11 7.51
C PRO A 360 5.14 -3.14 6.65
N GLY A 361 4.66 -1.90 6.43
CA GLY A 361 5.42 -0.86 5.73
C GLY A 361 6.75 -0.54 6.43
N LEU A 362 6.71 -0.38 7.76
CA LEU A 362 7.90 -0.17 8.58
C LEU A 362 8.84 -1.39 8.60
N LEU A 363 8.28 -2.60 8.62
CA LEU A 363 9.07 -3.84 8.59
C LEU A 363 9.70 -4.09 7.22
N ALA A 364 9.03 -3.73 6.13
CA ALA A 364 9.52 -3.89 4.76
C ALA A 364 10.81 -3.11 4.49
N ASP A 365 10.95 -1.93 5.12
CA ASP A 365 12.17 -1.13 5.02
C ASP A 365 13.37 -1.75 5.76
N LYS A 366 13.15 -2.74 6.64
CA LYS A 366 14.21 -3.42 7.42
C LYS A 366 14.47 -4.86 7.00
N LEU A 367 13.40 -5.62 6.71
CA LEU A 367 13.43 -7.05 6.44
C LEU A 367 13.40 -7.37 4.94
N GLY A 368 13.26 -6.35 4.09
CA GLY A 368 13.11 -6.48 2.64
C GLY A 368 11.64 -6.43 2.21
N ARG A 369 11.36 -5.67 1.16
CA ARG A 369 9.99 -5.37 0.70
C ARG A 369 9.28 -6.61 0.16
N PHE A 370 9.96 -7.38 -0.69
CA PHE A 370 9.44 -8.65 -1.21
C PHE A 370 9.26 -9.72 -0.12
N ASN A 371 10.14 -9.78 0.88
CA ASN A 371 10.01 -10.73 1.98
C ASN A 371 8.74 -10.47 2.79
N VAL A 372 8.48 -9.19 3.13
CA VAL A 372 7.31 -8.83 3.93
C VAL A 372 6.01 -9.03 3.14
N ILE A 373 5.93 -8.64 1.86
CA ILE A 373 4.71 -8.85 1.08
C ILE A 373 4.38 -10.35 0.90
N ILE A 374 5.39 -11.21 0.73
CA ILE A 374 5.18 -12.66 0.65
C ILE A 374 4.58 -13.19 1.97
N VAL A 375 5.14 -12.78 3.11
CA VAL A 375 4.63 -13.17 4.43
C VAL A 375 3.19 -12.70 4.65
N THR A 376 2.86 -11.47 4.26
CA THR A 376 1.50 -10.95 4.44
C THR A 376 0.50 -11.60 3.49
N ILE A 377 0.89 -11.94 2.26
CA ILE A 377 0.06 -12.71 1.32
C ILE A 377 -0.19 -14.13 1.86
N LEU A 378 0.84 -14.80 2.40
CA LEU A 378 0.67 -16.11 3.05
C LEU A 378 -0.29 -16.01 4.25
N LEU A 379 -0.19 -14.95 5.05
CA LEU A 379 -1.11 -14.72 6.16
C LEU A 379 -2.55 -14.47 5.67
N CYS A 380 -2.76 -13.76 4.56
CA CYS A 380 -4.08 -13.65 3.92
C CYS A 380 -4.64 -15.02 3.53
N ALA A 381 -3.82 -15.86 2.87
CA ALA A 381 -4.26 -17.20 2.46
C ALA A 381 -4.64 -18.07 3.67
N ILE A 382 -3.82 -18.05 4.73
CA ILE A 382 -4.07 -18.79 5.96
C ILE A 382 -5.36 -18.30 6.65
N THR A 383 -5.54 -16.99 6.79
CA THR A 383 -6.74 -16.44 7.44
C THR A 383 -8.02 -16.80 6.67
N VAL A 384 -8.00 -16.79 5.34
CA VAL A 384 -9.13 -17.24 4.51
C VAL A 384 -9.38 -18.74 4.67
N LEU A 385 -8.36 -19.59 4.50
CA LEU A 385 -8.54 -21.05 4.47
C LEU A 385 -8.76 -21.67 5.86
N ALA A 386 -8.07 -21.17 6.88
CA ALA A 386 -8.08 -21.75 8.22
C ALA A 386 -9.06 -21.08 9.17
N ILE A 387 -9.49 -19.84 8.90
CA ILE A 387 -10.40 -19.10 9.79
C ILE A 387 -11.74 -18.82 9.12
N TRP A 388 -11.77 -18.21 7.93
CA TRP A 388 -13.04 -17.83 7.30
C TRP A 388 -13.82 -19.02 6.77
N LEU A 389 -13.17 -19.91 6.03
CA LEU A 389 -13.81 -21.09 5.44
C LEU A 389 -14.53 -21.97 6.49
N PRO A 390 -13.95 -22.26 7.68
CA PRO A 390 -14.64 -22.99 8.74
C PRO A 390 -15.48 -22.13 9.70
N ALA A 391 -15.61 -20.81 9.49
CA ALA A 391 -16.22 -19.91 10.48
C ALA A 391 -17.70 -20.22 10.79
N ALA A 392 -18.43 -20.73 9.80
CA ALA A 392 -19.87 -21.01 9.88
C ALA A 392 -20.66 -19.83 10.51
N ASP A 393 -21.45 -20.09 11.55
CA ASP A 393 -22.24 -19.12 12.30
C ASP A 393 -21.52 -18.55 13.55
N SER A 394 -20.24 -18.86 13.74
CA SER A 394 -19.50 -18.43 14.92
C SER A 394 -19.07 -16.96 14.85
N ARG A 395 -19.77 -16.10 15.60
CA ARG A 395 -19.44 -14.67 15.75
C ARG A 395 -17.99 -14.43 16.14
N ALA A 396 -17.45 -15.22 17.08
CA ALA A 396 -16.09 -15.06 17.56
C ALA A 396 -15.05 -15.32 16.46
N VAL A 397 -15.26 -16.38 15.65
CA VAL A 397 -14.35 -16.72 14.56
C VAL A 397 -14.41 -15.68 13.44
N ILE A 398 -15.60 -15.14 13.14
CA ILE A 398 -15.76 -14.04 12.18
C ILE A 398 -15.01 -12.77 12.64
N ILE A 399 -15.07 -12.43 13.93
CA ILE A 399 -14.32 -11.29 14.49
C ILE A 399 -12.81 -11.50 14.35
N VAL A 400 -12.32 -12.69 14.72
CA VAL A 400 -10.89 -13.02 14.59
C VAL A 400 -10.45 -12.97 13.14
N PHE A 401 -11.26 -13.51 12.21
CA PHE A 401 -11.02 -13.41 10.78
C PHE A 401 -10.94 -11.96 10.31
N ALA A 402 -11.94 -11.14 10.62
CA ALA A 402 -12.01 -9.75 10.19
C ALA A 402 -10.73 -8.98 10.59
N ILE A 403 -10.32 -9.08 11.86
CA ILE A 403 -9.14 -8.36 12.36
C ILE A 403 -7.84 -8.90 11.73
N SER A 404 -7.67 -10.22 11.69
CA SER A 404 -6.43 -10.85 11.20
C SER A 404 -6.27 -10.72 9.69
N PHE A 405 -7.33 -10.96 8.92
CA PHE A 405 -7.34 -10.71 7.48
C PHE A 405 -7.19 -9.23 7.18
N GLY A 406 -7.84 -8.34 7.95
CA GLY A 406 -7.67 -6.90 7.83
C GLY A 406 -6.20 -6.51 7.96
N PHE A 407 -5.52 -6.97 9.02
CA PHE A 407 -4.10 -6.74 9.22
C PHE A 407 -3.23 -7.29 8.08
N ALA A 408 -3.49 -8.53 7.63
CA ALA A 408 -2.71 -9.17 6.58
C ALA A 408 -2.92 -8.51 5.20
N SER A 409 -4.16 -8.15 4.88
CA SER A 409 -4.53 -7.55 3.58
C SER A 409 -4.18 -6.07 3.51
N GLY A 410 -4.15 -5.35 4.64
CA GLY A 410 -3.85 -3.93 4.70
C GLY A 410 -2.49 -3.58 4.08
N SER A 411 -1.47 -4.42 4.29
CA SER A 411 -0.13 -4.18 3.78
C SER A 411 -0.03 -4.23 2.26
N ASN A 412 -0.93 -4.96 1.61
CA ASN A 412 -0.80 -5.32 0.20
C ASN A 412 -0.88 -4.08 -0.70
N LEU A 413 -1.89 -3.24 -0.52
CA LEU A 413 -2.08 -2.01 -1.32
C LEU A 413 -0.92 -1.01 -1.16
N GLY A 414 -0.25 -0.99 -0.01
CA GLY A 414 0.88 -0.09 0.26
C GLY A 414 2.24 -0.66 -0.12
N LEU A 415 2.44 -1.98 0.00
CA LEU A 415 3.73 -2.63 -0.28
C LEU A 415 3.93 -2.90 -1.76
N ILE A 416 2.88 -3.18 -2.52
CA ILE A 416 2.97 -3.37 -3.98
C ILE A 416 3.67 -2.21 -4.69
N PRO A 417 3.20 -0.95 -4.54
CA PRO A 417 3.89 0.19 -5.17
C PRO A 417 5.35 0.28 -4.76
N VAL A 418 5.67 -0.14 -3.54
CA VAL A 418 7.01 -0.07 -2.96
C VAL A 418 7.92 -1.18 -3.50
N CYS A 419 7.38 -2.38 -3.76
CA CYS A 419 8.07 -3.47 -4.47
C CYS A 419 8.35 -3.10 -5.93
N LEU A 420 7.35 -2.60 -6.66
CA LEU A 420 7.53 -2.13 -8.05
C LEU A 420 8.62 -1.07 -8.17
N SER A 421 8.71 -0.20 -7.16
CA SER A 421 9.70 0.87 -7.14
C SER A 421 11.15 0.39 -7.00
N GLN A 422 11.40 -0.91 -6.74
CA GLN A 422 12.73 -1.52 -6.78
C GLN A 422 13.11 -2.02 -8.18
N LEU A 423 12.14 -2.13 -9.09
CA LEU A 423 12.31 -2.67 -10.43
C LEU A 423 12.45 -1.57 -11.49
N CYS A 424 12.45 -0.30 -11.06
CA CYS A 424 12.53 0.85 -11.95
C CYS A 424 13.31 2.00 -11.30
N ARG A 425 13.80 2.92 -12.15
CA ARG A 425 14.38 4.20 -11.70
C ARG A 425 13.29 5.06 -11.08
N ALA A 426 13.65 5.87 -10.09
CA ALA A 426 12.68 6.72 -9.38
C ALA A 426 11.97 7.74 -10.29
N GLU A 427 12.63 8.18 -11.38
CA GLU A 427 12.06 9.11 -12.36
C GLU A 427 10.99 8.47 -13.27
N ASP A 428 11.08 7.16 -13.52
CA ASP A 428 10.15 6.41 -14.38
C ASP A 428 9.09 5.67 -13.53
N TYR A 429 9.08 5.92 -12.22
CA TYR A 429 8.25 5.20 -11.27
C TYR A 429 6.76 5.35 -11.57
N GLY A 430 6.31 6.56 -11.95
CA GLY A 430 4.93 6.82 -12.32
C GLY A 430 4.47 5.92 -13.46
N ARG A 431 5.25 5.84 -14.54
CA ARG A 431 5.00 4.97 -15.70
C ARG A 431 4.99 3.48 -15.36
N TYR A 432 5.95 2.97 -14.58
CA TYR A 432 6.01 1.56 -14.21
C TYR A 432 4.85 1.17 -13.28
N PHE A 433 4.56 1.98 -12.26
CA PHE A 433 3.41 1.81 -11.38
C PHE A 433 2.10 1.75 -12.18
N ALA A 434 1.88 2.75 -13.02
CA ALA A 434 0.70 2.86 -13.86
C ALA A 434 0.53 1.69 -14.83
N THR A 435 1.64 1.21 -15.40
CA THR A 435 1.65 0.07 -16.32
C THR A 435 1.23 -1.22 -15.62
N SER A 436 1.76 -1.53 -14.43
CA SER A 436 1.33 -2.73 -13.70
C SER A 436 -0.14 -2.65 -13.24
N TYR A 437 -0.56 -1.49 -12.72
CA TYR A 437 -1.94 -1.31 -12.25
C TYR A 437 -2.97 -1.36 -13.37
N PHE A 438 -2.60 -0.99 -14.60
CA PHE A 438 -3.46 -1.20 -15.77
C PHE A 438 -3.79 -2.68 -16.02
N PHE A 439 -2.83 -3.59 -15.86
CA PHE A 439 -3.11 -5.02 -15.99
C PHE A 439 -3.90 -5.53 -14.78
N ALA A 440 -3.55 -5.05 -13.58
CA ALA A 440 -4.28 -5.37 -12.36
C ALA A 440 -5.75 -4.95 -12.41
N SER A 441 -6.11 -3.90 -13.15
CA SER A 441 -7.49 -3.42 -13.23
C SER A 441 -8.47 -4.43 -13.84
N PHE A 442 -7.99 -5.40 -14.62
CA PHE A 442 -8.84 -6.43 -15.23
C PHE A 442 -9.21 -7.59 -14.28
N GLY A 443 -8.56 -7.68 -13.12
CA GLY A 443 -8.86 -8.68 -12.09
C GLY A 443 -9.89 -8.17 -11.11
#